data_AF-A0A1I2ID62-F1
#
_entry.id   AF-A0A1I2ID62-F1
#
_cell.length_a   1.000
_cell.length_b   1.000
_cell.length_c   1.000
_cell.angle_alpha   90.00
_cell.angle_beta   90.00
_cell.angle_gamma   90.00
#
_symmetry.space_group_name_H-M   'P 1'
#
loop_
_entity.id
_entity.type
_entity.pdbx_description
1 polymer ?
#
loop_
_entity_poly.entity_id
_entity_poly.type
_entity_poly.pdbx_seq_one_letter_code
_entity_poly.pdbx_strand_id
1 'polypeptide(L)'
;MKREEAVLHIIKNTIQIMNNTMRYEVLLNCWGRDQEEAIFNHLPDLLKHEILNSDEPPEYVMDDKYNVLIIEALKVKYIGVRNEFLSKRISELLNASHLVEGVQEKLLTCPCCEYQTLLKKGEYDICPVCFWEDDGNIDPQYYSSPNRMTLVQARENFINFGAVDKSSVQFLEADRLELYSKKI
;
A
#
# COMPACT_ATOMS: atom_id res chain seq x y z
N MET A 1 10.55 -18.38 7.25
CA MET A 1 10.50 -17.92 5.84
C MET A 1 11.01 -16.49 5.83
N LYS A 2 11.85 -16.10 4.86
CA LYS A 2 12.33 -14.72 4.81
C LYS A 2 11.17 -13.77 4.49
N ARG A 3 11.20 -12.55 5.04
CA ARG A 3 10.19 -11.51 4.83
C ARG A 3 9.88 -11.27 3.35
N GLU A 4 10.91 -11.07 2.54
CA GLU A 4 10.77 -10.84 1.09
C GLU A 4 10.11 -12.03 0.37
N GLU A 5 10.47 -13.25 0.75
CA GLU A 5 9.87 -14.48 0.21
C GLU A 5 8.39 -14.57 0.57
N ALA A 6 8.02 -14.25 1.82
CA ALA A 6 6.65 -14.28 2.28
C ALA A 6 5.77 -13.25 1.55
N VAL A 7 6.25 -12.00 1.45
CA VAL A 7 5.57 -10.94 0.69
C VAL A 7 5.38 -11.36 -0.76
N LEU A 8 6.41 -11.90 -1.41
CA LEU A 8 6.31 -12.35 -2.80
C LEU A 8 5.29 -13.47 -2.98
N HIS A 9 5.20 -14.42 -2.05
CA HIS A 9 4.18 -15.49 -2.11
C HIS A 9 2.76 -14.92 -1.98
N ILE A 10 2.56 -14.00 -1.03
CA ILE A 10 1.24 -13.36 -0.84
C ILE A 10 0.85 -12.61 -2.11
N ILE A 11 1.74 -11.78 -2.66
CA ILE A 11 1.49 -11.03 -3.90
C ILE A 11 1.20 -11.95 -5.08
N LYS A 12 2.00 -13.01 -5.28
CA LYS A 12 1.75 -13.97 -6.37
C LYS A 12 0.38 -14.61 -6.26
N ASN A 13 -0.05 -14.98 -5.06
CA ASN A 13 -1.39 -15.50 -4.84
C ASN A 13 -2.48 -14.46 -5.10
N THR A 14 -2.28 -13.21 -4.67
CA THR A 14 -3.18 -12.08 -5.00
C THR A 14 -3.34 -11.93 -6.51
N ILE A 15 -2.24 -11.96 -7.27
CA ILE A 15 -2.27 -11.80 -8.74
C ILE A 15 -3.13 -12.88 -9.42
N GLN A 16 -3.11 -14.12 -8.91
CA GLN A 16 -3.90 -15.23 -9.48
C GLN A 16 -5.41 -15.01 -9.39
N ILE A 17 -5.88 -14.19 -8.45
CA ILE A 17 -7.31 -13.93 -8.24
C ILE A 17 -7.74 -12.55 -8.77
N MET A 18 -6.82 -11.74 -9.29
CA MET A 18 -7.13 -10.43 -9.85
C MET A 18 -7.81 -10.57 -11.22
N ASN A 19 -8.93 -9.86 -11.38
CA ASN A 19 -9.57 -9.69 -12.68
C ASN A 19 -8.91 -8.56 -13.50
N ASN A 20 -9.36 -8.36 -14.75
CA ASN A 20 -8.81 -7.35 -15.64
C ASN A 20 -8.86 -5.93 -15.05
N THR A 21 -9.98 -5.55 -14.42
CA THR A 21 -10.14 -4.23 -13.78
C THR A 21 -9.13 -4.01 -12.68
N MET A 22 -8.97 -4.97 -11.76
CA MET A 22 -8.01 -4.87 -10.66
C MET A 22 -6.57 -4.74 -11.17
N ARG A 23 -6.22 -5.52 -12.21
CA ARG A 23 -4.88 -5.46 -12.83
C ARG A 23 -4.66 -4.10 -13.51
N TYR A 24 -5.68 -3.62 -14.21
CA TYR A 24 -5.63 -2.34 -14.91
C TYR A 24 -5.45 -1.18 -13.94
N GLU A 25 -6.18 -1.15 -12.83
CA GLU A 25 -6.05 -0.13 -11.79
C GLU A 25 -4.64 -0.11 -11.16
N VAL A 26 -4.07 -1.27 -10.86
CA VAL A 26 -2.69 -1.34 -10.33
C VAL A 26 -1.70 -0.82 -11.37
N LEU A 27 -1.84 -1.26 -12.62
CA LEU A 27 -0.96 -0.84 -13.71
C LEU A 27 -1.08 0.66 -13.98
N LEU A 28 -2.29 1.21 -14.05
CA LEU A 28 -2.52 2.64 -14.28
C LEU A 28 -1.78 3.50 -13.24
N ASN A 29 -1.76 3.05 -11.98
CA ASN A 29 -1.07 3.75 -10.90
C ASN A 29 0.46 3.65 -10.94
N CYS A 30 1.04 2.78 -11.76
CA CYS A 30 2.50 2.64 -11.92
C CYS A 30 2.96 2.72 -13.39
N TRP A 31 2.06 2.98 -14.33
CA TRP A 31 2.36 3.01 -15.75
C TRP A 31 3.12 4.28 -16.09
N GLY A 32 4.27 4.15 -16.73
CA GLY A 32 5.10 5.28 -17.14
C GLY A 32 5.66 6.14 -15.98
N ARG A 33 5.42 5.76 -14.71
CA ARG A 33 5.97 6.47 -13.55
C ARG A 33 7.47 6.18 -13.43
N ASP A 34 8.24 7.26 -13.28
CA ASP A 34 9.69 7.33 -13.14
C ASP A 34 10.47 6.27 -13.94
N GLN A 35 10.58 6.53 -15.24
CA GLN A 35 11.41 5.79 -16.21
C GLN A 35 12.91 5.74 -15.83
N GLU A 36 13.30 6.41 -14.74
CA GLU A 36 14.64 6.43 -14.14
C GLU A 36 14.80 5.44 -12.96
N GLU A 37 13.73 4.73 -12.57
CA GLU A 37 13.81 3.73 -11.50
C GLU A 37 14.59 2.47 -11.91
N ALA A 38 15.28 1.87 -10.94
CA ALA A 38 15.97 0.59 -11.12
C ALA A 38 15.05 -0.51 -11.66
N ILE A 39 13.75 -0.47 -11.31
CA ILE A 39 12.74 -1.43 -11.76
C ILE A 39 12.57 -1.40 -13.28
N PHE A 40 12.47 -0.20 -13.89
CA PHE A 40 12.23 -0.07 -15.33
C PHE A 40 13.33 -0.78 -16.14
N ASN A 41 14.58 -0.66 -15.71
CA ASN A 41 15.73 -1.29 -16.37
C ASN A 41 15.67 -2.83 -16.35
N HIS A 42 15.01 -3.42 -15.36
CA HIS A 42 14.85 -4.87 -15.21
C HIS A 42 13.60 -5.44 -15.91
N LEU A 43 12.75 -4.58 -16.51
CA LEU A 43 11.57 -5.04 -17.25
C LEU A 43 11.96 -5.72 -18.58
N PRO A 44 11.13 -6.65 -19.09
CA PRO A 44 11.27 -7.19 -20.45
C PRO A 44 11.23 -6.09 -21.52
N ASP A 45 12.02 -6.22 -22.58
CA ASP A 45 12.15 -5.19 -23.63
C ASP A 45 10.83 -4.85 -24.34
N LEU A 46 9.98 -5.87 -24.56
CA LEU A 46 8.65 -5.67 -25.14
C LEU A 46 7.76 -4.80 -24.22
N LEU A 47 7.81 -5.02 -22.90
CA LEU A 47 7.05 -4.24 -21.94
C LEU A 47 7.57 -2.81 -21.84
N LYS A 48 8.90 -2.63 -21.83
CA LYS A 48 9.52 -1.29 -21.89
C LYS A 48 9.03 -0.53 -23.12
N HIS A 49 9.04 -1.17 -24.28
CA HIS A 49 8.57 -0.56 -25.53
C HIS A 49 7.10 -0.15 -25.43
N GLU A 50 6.21 -0.98 -24.87
CA GLU A 50 4.81 -0.62 -24.69
C GLU A 50 4.63 0.59 -23.75
N ILE A 51 5.32 0.60 -22.61
CA ILE A 51 5.27 1.71 -21.65
C ILE A 51 5.78 3.02 -22.27
N LEU A 52 6.82 2.97 -23.10
CA LEU A 52 7.39 4.17 -23.74
C LEU A 52 6.53 4.73 -24.87
N ASN A 53 5.63 3.92 -25.46
CA ASN A 53 4.82 4.33 -26.60
C ASN A 53 3.34 4.62 -26.23
N SER A 54 2.98 4.52 -24.94
CA SER A 54 1.62 4.77 -24.46
C SER A 54 1.63 5.39 -23.08
N ASP A 55 0.84 6.45 -22.89
CA ASP A 55 0.69 7.13 -21.60
C ASP A 55 -0.10 6.30 -20.57
N GLU A 56 -0.83 5.27 -21.04
CA GLU A 56 -1.68 4.41 -20.23
C GLU A 56 -1.50 2.92 -20.57
N PRO A 57 -1.80 2.00 -19.63
CA PRO A 57 -1.84 0.58 -19.95
C PRO A 57 -2.94 0.27 -20.97
N PRO A 58 -2.79 -0.83 -21.76
CA PRO A 58 -3.84 -1.25 -22.68
C PRO A 58 -5.10 -1.70 -21.93
N GLU A 59 -6.24 -1.75 -22.62
CA GLU A 59 -7.52 -2.14 -21.99
C GLU A 59 -7.52 -3.60 -21.47
N TYR A 60 -6.78 -4.50 -22.13
CA TYR A 60 -6.66 -5.90 -21.73
C TYR A 60 -5.26 -6.21 -21.17
N VAL A 61 -5.19 -6.44 -19.86
CA VAL A 61 -3.93 -6.54 -19.09
C VAL A 61 -3.75 -7.89 -18.39
N MET A 62 -4.46 -8.93 -18.84
CA MET A 62 -4.36 -10.26 -18.25
C MET A 62 -3.08 -11.03 -18.63
N ASP A 63 -2.29 -10.52 -19.58
CA ASP A 63 -1.03 -11.15 -20.00
C ASP A 63 -0.02 -11.18 -18.83
N ASP A 64 0.65 -12.32 -18.66
CA ASP A 64 1.63 -12.54 -17.60
C ASP A 64 2.85 -11.62 -17.71
N LYS A 65 3.13 -11.05 -18.89
CA LYS A 65 4.21 -10.07 -19.07
C LYS A 65 4.06 -8.86 -18.12
N TYR A 66 2.83 -8.51 -17.72
CA TYR A 66 2.58 -7.40 -16.79
C TYR A 66 2.79 -7.78 -15.32
N ASN A 67 2.90 -9.08 -15.00
CA ASN A 67 3.02 -9.54 -13.61
C ASN A 67 4.26 -8.95 -12.92
N VAL A 68 5.36 -8.72 -13.65
CA VAL A 68 6.56 -8.10 -13.07
C VAL A 68 6.26 -6.70 -12.53
N LEU A 69 5.52 -5.87 -13.28
CA LEU A 69 5.20 -4.51 -12.87
C LEU A 69 4.15 -4.50 -11.74
N ILE A 70 3.15 -5.39 -11.84
CA ILE A 70 2.14 -5.57 -10.79
C ILE A 70 2.80 -6.03 -9.48
N ILE A 71 3.77 -6.95 -9.53
CA ILE A 71 4.50 -7.40 -8.34
C ILE A 71 5.20 -6.22 -7.67
N GLU A 72 5.95 -5.41 -8.42
CA GLU A 72 6.66 -4.26 -7.85
C GLU A 72 5.69 -3.20 -7.30
N ALA A 73 4.61 -2.91 -8.01
CA ALA A 73 3.59 -1.98 -7.54
C ALA A 73 2.91 -2.46 -6.25
N LEU A 74 2.63 -3.77 -6.13
CA LEU A 74 2.00 -4.33 -4.94
C LEU A 74 2.94 -4.45 -3.74
N LYS A 75 4.27 -4.57 -3.94
CA LYS A 75 5.24 -4.61 -2.84
C LYS A 75 5.18 -3.37 -1.96
N VAL A 76 4.87 -2.20 -2.52
CA VAL A 76 4.74 -0.94 -1.77
C VAL A 76 3.72 -1.07 -0.63
N LYS A 77 2.64 -1.84 -0.83
CA LYS A 77 1.62 -2.08 0.20
C LYS A 77 2.14 -2.84 1.43
N TYR A 78 3.24 -3.56 1.30
CA TYR A 78 3.80 -4.39 2.36
C TYR A 78 4.96 -3.74 3.11
N ILE A 79 5.37 -2.53 2.74
CA ILE A 79 6.39 -1.76 3.45
C ILE A 79 5.92 -1.52 4.89
N GLY A 80 6.74 -1.90 5.87
CA GLY A 80 6.48 -1.69 7.29
C GLY A 80 5.36 -2.56 7.89
N VAL A 81 4.76 -3.46 7.10
CA VAL A 81 3.78 -4.44 7.60
C VAL A 81 4.45 -5.37 8.61
N ARG A 82 3.77 -5.71 9.70
CA ARG A 82 4.30 -6.53 10.79
C ARG A 82 4.61 -7.96 10.34
N ASN A 83 5.74 -8.50 10.80
CA ASN A 83 6.11 -9.90 10.51
C ASN A 83 5.07 -10.89 11.06
N GLU A 84 4.41 -10.57 12.18
CA GLU A 84 3.34 -11.38 12.76
C GLU A 84 2.13 -11.47 11.82
N PHE A 85 1.77 -10.35 11.18
CA PHE A 85 0.69 -10.33 10.19
C PHE A 85 1.07 -11.16 8.96
N LEU A 86 2.30 -10.97 8.44
CA LEU A 86 2.79 -11.77 7.31
C LEU A 86 2.81 -13.27 7.63
N SER A 87 3.22 -13.64 8.86
CA SER A 87 3.25 -15.02 9.35
C SER A 87 1.85 -15.63 9.38
N LYS A 88 0.86 -14.90 9.92
CA LYS A 88 -0.54 -15.31 9.91
C LYS A 88 -1.03 -15.54 8.48
N ARG A 89 -0.86 -14.54 7.62
CA ARG A 89 -1.37 -14.58 6.24
C ARG A 89 -0.75 -15.71 5.41
N ILE A 90 0.57 -15.88 5.49
CA ILE A 90 1.24 -16.94 4.73
C ILE A 90 0.92 -18.33 5.29
N SER A 91 0.68 -18.44 6.60
CA SER A 91 0.25 -19.70 7.21
C SER A 91 -1.13 -20.13 6.74
N GLU A 92 -2.06 -19.17 6.66
CA GLU A 92 -3.40 -19.39 6.11
C GLU A 92 -3.35 -19.80 4.63
N LEU A 93 -2.55 -19.08 3.83
CA LEU A 93 -2.43 -19.30 2.38
C LEU A 93 -1.82 -20.67 2.03
N LEU A 94 -0.82 -21.11 2.78
CA LEU A 94 -0.14 -22.39 2.53
C LEU A 94 -0.70 -23.56 3.35
N ASN A 95 -1.72 -23.30 4.19
CA ASN A 95 -2.30 -24.27 5.11
C ASN A 95 -1.25 -25.01 5.96
N ALA A 96 -0.24 -24.27 6.42
CA ALA A 96 0.89 -24.78 7.20
C ALA A 96 1.44 -23.68 8.11
N SER A 97 2.00 -24.04 9.27
CA SER A 97 2.57 -23.03 10.18
C SER A 97 3.86 -22.45 9.61
N HIS A 98 3.90 -21.14 9.47
CA HIS A 98 5.04 -20.39 8.97
C HIS A 98 5.35 -19.18 9.85
N LEU A 99 6.61 -19.08 10.28
CA LEU A 99 7.15 -17.87 10.91
C LEU A 99 7.89 -17.04 9.85
N VAL A 100 7.57 -15.76 9.77
CA VAL A 100 8.24 -14.80 8.90
C VAL A 100 9.31 -14.04 9.68
N GLU A 101 10.53 -14.06 9.18
CA GLU A 101 11.70 -13.45 9.80
C GLU A 101 12.37 -12.47 8.83
N GLY A 102 12.97 -11.42 9.36
CA GLY A 102 13.63 -10.37 8.59
C GLY A 102 13.39 -8.99 9.18
N VAL A 103 14.08 -7.98 8.65
CA VAL A 103 13.96 -6.60 9.10
C VAL A 103 12.62 -6.03 8.62
N GLN A 104 11.79 -5.57 9.55
CA GLN A 104 10.61 -4.76 9.25
C GLN A 104 11.04 -3.31 9.07
N GLU A 105 10.58 -2.67 8.00
CA GLU A 105 10.86 -1.26 7.72
C GLU A 105 10.26 -0.39 8.83
N LYS A 106 11.06 0.58 9.31
CA LYS A 106 10.62 1.50 10.35
C LYS A 106 9.86 2.66 9.72
N LEU A 107 8.57 2.78 10.04
CA LEU A 107 7.70 3.85 9.59
C LEU A 107 7.47 4.91 10.68
N LEU A 108 7.09 6.11 10.23
CA LEU A 108 6.69 7.23 11.06
C LEU A 108 5.20 7.14 11.41
N THR A 109 4.87 7.66 12.59
CA THR A 109 3.52 7.60 13.16
C THR A 109 2.57 8.56 12.45
N CYS A 110 1.43 8.07 11.96
CA CYS A 110 0.32 8.88 11.49
C CYS A 110 -0.18 9.79 12.64
N PRO A 111 -0.33 11.11 12.42
CA PRO A 111 -0.69 12.03 13.50
C PRO A 111 -2.16 11.87 13.94
N CYS A 112 -2.99 11.25 13.11
CA CYS A 112 -4.40 10.98 13.35
C CYS A 112 -4.59 9.69 14.17
N CYS A 113 -4.20 8.53 13.64
CA CYS A 113 -4.53 7.23 14.24
C CYS A 113 -3.42 6.56 15.05
N GLU A 114 -2.22 7.15 15.07
CA GLU A 114 -1.04 6.67 15.82
C GLU A 114 -0.43 5.35 15.32
N TYR A 115 -0.91 4.81 14.20
CA TYR A 115 -0.24 3.71 13.51
C TYR A 115 1.00 4.19 12.76
N GLN A 116 2.04 3.37 12.70
CA GLN A 116 3.27 3.63 11.96
C GLN A 116 3.08 3.26 10.50
N THR A 117 2.68 4.23 9.68
CA THR A 117 2.30 4.00 8.28
C THR A 117 3.00 4.92 7.28
N LEU A 118 3.71 5.96 7.75
CA LEU A 118 4.26 6.99 6.89
C LEU A 118 5.74 6.75 6.63
N LEU A 119 6.17 6.80 5.37
CA LEU A 119 7.60 6.72 5.02
C LEU A 119 8.33 8.01 5.43
N LYS A 120 7.68 9.14 5.16
CA LYS A 120 8.16 10.49 5.47
C LYS A 120 6.98 11.33 6.00
N LYS A 121 7.30 12.50 6.56
CA LYS A 121 6.31 13.46 7.05
C LYS A 121 6.12 14.59 6.05
N GLY A 122 4.87 14.99 5.83
CA GLY A 122 4.52 16.11 4.97
C GLY A 122 4.63 15.85 3.47
N GLU A 123 4.61 14.58 3.07
CA GLU A 123 4.70 14.16 1.65
C GLU A 123 3.32 13.82 1.06
N TYR A 124 2.23 14.22 1.72
CA TYR A 124 0.85 13.99 1.26
C TYR A 124 0.48 12.50 1.11
N ASP A 125 1.19 11.62 1.82
CA ASP A 125 0.84 10.19 1.91
C ASP A 125 -0.50 10.02 2.63
N ILE A 126 -1.40 9.22 2.04
CA ILE A 126 -2.67 8.84 2.66
C ILE A 126 -2.45 7.63 3.58
N CYS A 127 -2.80 7.78 4.86
CA CYS A 127 -2.66 6.71 5.83
C CYS A 127 -3.60 5.53 5.52
N PRO A 128 -3.10 4.30 5.26
CA PRO A 128 -3.92 3.14 4.93
C PRO A 128 -4.73 2.59 6.12
N VAL A 129 -4.59 3.18 7.32
CA VAL A 129 -5.35 2.79 8.52
C VAL A 129 -6.55 3.68 8.77
N CYS A 130 -6.39 5.00 8.59
CA CYS A 130 -7.44 5.96 8.92
C CYS A 130 -7.86 6.86 7.77
N PHE A 131 -7.14 6.85 6.65
CA PHE A 131 -7.39 7.69 5.47
C PHE A 131 -7.06 9.19 5.63
N TRP A 132 -6.28 9.56 6.66
CA TRP A 132 -5.70 10.91 6.78
C TRP A 132 -4.56 11.13 5.79
N GLU A 133 -4.60 12.22 5.02
CA GLU A 133 -3.52 12.68 4.14
C GLU A 133 -2.52 13.54 4.91
N ASP A 134 -1.26 13.12 4.98
CA ASP A 134 -0.24 13.77 5.80
C ASP A 134 0.31 15.04 5.13
N ASP A 135 -0.39 16.16 5.32
CA ASP A 135 -0.04 17.50 4.82
C ASP A 135 1.14 18.18 5.57
N GLY A 136 1.72 17.49 6.56
CA GLY A 136 2.87 17.95 7.31
C GLY A 136 2.55 18.99 8.39
N ASN A 137 1.30 19.40 8.55
CA ASN A 137 0.94 20.34 9.59
C ASN A 137 0.97 19.66 10.97
N ILE A 138 1.63 20.31 11.91
CA ILE A 138 1.82 19.80 13.27
C ILE A 138 0.87 20.44 14.30
N ASP A 139 0.19 21.53 13.95
CA ASP A 139 -0.81 22.17 14.82
C ASP A 139 -2.15 21.42 14.69
N PRO A 140 -2.62 20.75 15.76
CA PRO A 140 -3.84 19.97 15.67
C PRO A 140 -5.12 20.78 15.39
N GLN A 141 -5.09 22.09 15.66
CA GLN A 141 -6.23 22.99 15.44
C GLN A 141 -6.20 23.65 14.06
N TYR A 142 -5.09 23.55 13.34
CA TYR A 142 -5.02 24.08 11.99
C TYR A 142 -5.93 23.28 11.06
N TYR A 143 -6.63 24.00 10.18
CA TYR A 143 -7.51 23.39 9.20
C TYR A 143 -6.69 22.81 8.04
N SER A 144 -6.69 21.48 7.92
CA SER A 144 -6.04 20.80 6.81
C SER A 144 -6.89 20.95 5.55
N SER A 145 -6.38 21.67 4.55
CA SER A 145 -7.03 21.83 3.25
C SER A 145 -7.29 20.49 2.52
N PRO A 146 -6.33 19.54 2.40
CA PRO A 146 -6.58 18.27 1.74
C PRO A 146 -7.62 17.41 2.48
N ASN A 147 -7.53 17.35 3.82
CA ASN A 147 -8.45 16.55 4.63
C ASN A 147 -9.81 17.24 4.88
N ARG A 148 -9.91 18.55 4.61
CA ARG A 148 -11.08 19.39 4.85
C ARG A 148 -11.59 19.38 6.30
N MET A 149 -10.70 19.15 7.26
CA MET A 149 -10.98 19.13 8.70
C MET A 149 -9.71 19.42 9.49
N THR A 150 -9.85 19.67 10.80
CA THR A 150 -8.69 19.74 11.70
C THR A 150 -8.24 18.34 12.11
N LEU A 151 -6.98 18.21 12.56
CA LEU A 151 -6.48 16.93 13.07
C LEU A 151 -7.24 16.48 14.33
N VAL A 152 -7.73 17.41 15.15
CA VAL A 152 -8.61 17.10 16.30
C VAL A 152 -9.88 16.41 15.82
N GLN A 153 -10.56 16.96 14.80
CA GLN A 153 -11.76 16.36 14.23
C GLN A 153 -11.48 14.97 13.63
N ALA A 154 -10.35 14.82 12.93
CA ALA A 154 -9.96 13.54 12.36
C ALA A 154 -9.71 12.45 13.42
N ARG A 155 -9.09 12.81 14.56
CA ARG A 155 -8.90 11.91 15.70
C ARG A 155 -10.21 11.46 16.31
N GLU A 156 -11.15 12.40 16.50
CA GLU A 156 -12.50 12.09 17.00
C GLU A 156 -13.25 11.17 16.01
N ASN A 157 -13.17 11.46 14.72
CA ASN A 157 -13.77 10.63 13.68
C ASN A 157 -13.16 9.24 13.64
N PHE A 158 -11.84 9.10 13.80
CA PHE A 158 -11.20 7.80 13.84
C PHE A 158 -11.69 6.95 15.02
N ILE A 159 -11.92 7.56 16.19
CA ILE A 159 -12.52 6.88 17.34
C ILE A 159 -13.96 6.42 17.01
N ASN A 160 -14.75 7.25 16.34
CA ASN A 160 -16.17 6.98 16.07
C ASN A 160 -16.42 6.04 14.88
N PHE A 161 -15.58 6.11 13.85
CA PHE A 161 -15.80 5.46 12.55
C PHE A 161 -14.68 4.51 12.14
N GLY A 162 -13.54 4.51 12.83
CA GLY A 162 -12.34 3.76 12.43
C GLY A 162 -11.64 4.34 11.19
N ALA A 163 -12.01 5.55 10.77
CA ALA A 163 -11.44 6.32 9.66
C ALA A 163 -11.72 7.82 9.88
N VAL A 164 -11.14 8.71 9.06
CA VAL A 164 -11.37 10.16 9.15
C VAL A 164 -12.81 10.58 8.83
N ASP A 165 -13.59 9.71 8.18
CA ASP A 165 -15.03 9.83 8.01
C ASP A 165 -15.66 8.46 7.64
N LYS A 166 -17.00 8.39 7.59
CA LYS A 166 -17.73 7.14 7.26
C LYS A 166 -17.51 6.66 5.83
N SER A 167 -17.43 7.58 4.86
CA SER A 167 -17.25 7.21 3.44
C SER A 167 -15.85 6.67 3.17
N SER A 168 -14.85 7.12 3.90
CA SER A 168 -13.47 6.68 3.78
C SER A 168 -13.28 5.19 4.10
N VAL A 169 -14.15 4.60 4.92
CA VAL A 169 -14.10 3.17 5.29
C VAL A 169 -14.14 2.25 4.06
N GLN A 170 -14.84 2.65 2.99
CA GLN A 170 -14.96 1.81 1.79
C GLN A 170 -13.63 1.63 1.02
N PHE A 171 -12.63 2.49 1.27
CA PHE A 171 -11.32 2.45 0.64
C PHE A 171 -10.26 1.75 1.51
N LEU A 172 -10.66 1.24 2.66
CA LEU A 172 -9.75 0.72 3.68
C LEU A 172 -9.87 -0.80 3.79
N GLU A 173 -8.73 -1.48 3.86
CA GLU A 173 -8.69 -2.94 4.05
C GLU A 173 -9.29 -3.33 5.40
N ALA A 174 -9.97 -4.48 5.44
CA ALA A 174 -10.67 -4.95 6.63
C ALA A 174 -9.71 -5.26 7.79
N ASP A 175 -8.50 -5.72 7.48
CA ASP A 175 -7.47 -6.13 8.43
C ASP A 175 -6.38 -5.07 8.67
N ARG A 176 -6.55 -3.84 8.13
CA ARG A 176 -5.56 -2.74 8.24
C ARG A 176 -5.03 -2.46 9.65
N LEU A 177 -5.83 -2.72 10.68
CA LEU A 177 -5.44 -2.52 12.09
C LEU A 177 -4.43 -3.58 12.58
N GLU A 178 -4.33 -4.72 11.89
CA GLU A 178 -3.35 -5.75 12.17
C GLU A 178 -2.03 -5.53 11.39
N LEU A 179 -2.07 -4.81 10.27
CA LEU A 179 -0.94 -4.64 9.35
C LEU A 179 0.22 -3.88 10.01
N TYR A 180 -0.06 -2.81 10.74
CA TYR A 180 0.96 -1.86 11.21
C TYR A 180 1.06 -1.82 12.73
N SER A 181 2.23 -1.48 13.23
CA SER A 181 2.43 -1.23 14.66
C SER A 181 1.77 0.09 15.07
N LYS A 182 1.09 0.09 16.21
CA LYS A 182 0.55 1.31 16.81
C LYS A 182 1.50 1.81 17.89
N LYS A 183 1.73 3.13 17.95
CA LYS A 183 2.45 3.76 19.06
C LYS A 183 1.59 3.61 20.33
N ILE A 184 2.11 2.89 21.33
CA ILE A 184 1.51 2.70 22.66
C ILE A 184 1.95 3.84 23.58
#